data_AF-A0A3C1I5B0-F1
#
_entry.id   AF-A0A3C1I5B0-F1
#
_cell.length_a   1.000
_cell.length_b   1.000
_cell.length_c   1.000
_cell.angle_alpha   90.00
_cell.angle_beta   90.00
_cell.angle_gamma   90.00
#
_symmetry.space_group_name_H-M   'P 1'
#
loop_
_entity.id
_entity.type
_entity.pdbx_description
1 polymer ?
#
loop_
_entity_poly.entity_id
_entity_poly.type
_entity_poly.pdbx_seq_one_letter_code
_entity_poly.pdbx_strand_id
1 'polypeptide(L)'
;MGLWIQVIGQIIEIKGLTELLNIENDTDSIGERQILTGVWIKTIGQILEAVSVSSQIGEEDIIKLLQEQKIAIIGDFLVSIGAAYEVSGGIRTLEDGETLQTPHIIP
;
A
#
# COMPACT_ATOMS: atom_id res chain seq x y z
N MET A 1 5.13 16.31 8.15
CA MET A 1 3.74 16.56 7.66
C MET A 1 3.44 15.83 6.36
N GLY A 2 4.28 15.90 5.31
CA GLY A 2 4.01 15.20 4.03
C GLY A 2 3.76 13.70 4.15
N LEU A 3 4.59 12.97 4.90
CA LEU A 3 4.43 11.51 5.10
C LEU A 3 3.10 11.14 5.78
N TRP A 4 2.66 11.93 6.76
CA TRP A 4 1.37 11.71 7.40
C TRP A 4 0.18 11.98 6.47
N ILE A 5 0.31 12.94 5.53
CA ILE A 5 -0.70 13.15 4.49
C ILE A 5 -0.79 11.92 3.58
N GLN A 6 0.35 11.32 3.24
CA GLN A 6 0.41 10.09 2.43
C GLN A 6 -0.24 8.90 3.14
N VAL A 7 0.03 8.71 4.44
CA VAL A 7 -0.64 7.70 5.27
C VAL A 7 -2.17 7.86 5.24
N ILE A 8 -2.67 9.09 5.39
CA ILE A 8 -4.12 9.35 5.31
C ILE A 8 -4.67 9.04 3.92
N GLY A 9 -3.96 9.42 2.84
CA GLY A 9 -4.34 9.09 1.47
C GLY A 9 -4.50 7.58 1.27
N GLN A 10 -3.60 6.78 1.83
CA GLN A 10 -3.63 5.32 1.71
C GLN A 10 -4.75 4.67 2.52
N ILE A 11 -5.10 5.23 3.68
CA ILE A 11 -6.29 4.79 4.43
C ILE A 11 -7.58 5.08 3.65
N ILE A 12 -7.64 6.21 2.93
CA ILE A 12 -8.77 6.54 2.06
C ILE A 12 -8.84 5.56 0.88
N GLU A 13 -7.70 5.25 0.26
CA GLU A 13 -7.58 4.26 -0.82
C GLU A 13 -8.07 2.87 -0.38
N ILE A 14 -7.61 2.37 0.78
CA ILE A 14 -8.06 1.11 1.37
C ILE A 14 -9.59 1.07 1.51
N LYS A 15 -10.19 2.14 2.01
CA LYS A 15 -11.65 2.23 2.16
C LYS A 15 -12.35 2.14 0.80
N GLY A 16 -11.89 2.90 -0.18
CA GLY A 16 -12.46 2.88 -1.54
C GLY A 16 -12.36 1.50 -2.19
N LEU A 17 -11.19 0.85 -2.09
CA LEU A 17 -10.97 -0.50 -2.63
C LEU A 17 -11.81 -1.57 -1.92
N THR A 18 -11.96 -1.45 -0.60
CA THR A 18 -12.80 -2.38 0.18
C THR A 18 -14.28 -2.22 -0.20
N GLU A 19 -14.75 -0.99 -0.41
CA GLU A 19 -16.11 -0.72 -0.87
C GLU A 19 -16.33 -1.24 -2.29
N LEU A 20 -15.37 -1.04 -3.20
CA LEU A 20 -15.43 -1.56 -4.57
C LEU A 20 -15.56 -3.09 -4.58
N LEU A 21 -14.69 -3.79 -3.84
CA LEU A 21 -14.70 -5.25 -3.74
C LEU A 21 -16.02 -5.80 -3.17
N ASN A 22 -16.64 -5.07 -2.23
CA ASN A 22 -17.94 -5.45 -1.66
C ASN A 22 -19.10 -5.24 -2.66
N ILE A 23 -19.00 -4.26 -3.56
CA ILE A 23 -20.03 -3.98 -4.58
C ILE A 23 -19.96 -4.99 -5.72
N GLU A 24 -18.75 -5.39 -6.15
CA GLU A 24 -18.51 -6.35 -7.22
C GLU A 24 -19.24 -7.69 -6.95
N ASN A 25 -19.44 -8.05 -5.67
CA ASN A 25 -20.00 -9.34 -5.23
C ASN A 25 -19.28 -10.57 -5.82
N ASP A 26 -18.13 -10.36 -6.44
CA ASP A 26 -17.33 -11.39 -7.06
C ASP A 26 -16.32 -11.93 -6.05
N THR A 27 -16.76 -12.97 -5.35
CA THR A 27 -15.92 -13.67 -4.37
C THR A 27 -14.69 -14.34 -5.01
N ASP A 28 -14.52 -14.31 -6.33
CA ASP A 28 -13.39 -14.90 -7.06
C ASP A 28 -12.40 -13.89 -7.68
N SER A 29 -12.52 -12.58 -7.41
CA SER A 29 -11.56 -11.58 -7.89
C SER A 29 -10.19 -11.64 -7.17
N ILE A 30 -9.37 -12.63 -7.54
CA ILE A 30 -8.02 -12.84 -6.98
C ILE A 30 -7.14 -11.61 -7.24
N GLY A 31 -7.23 -10.99 -8.41
CA GLY A 31 -6.47 -9.79 -8.77
C GLY A 31 -6.78 -8.60 -7.85
N GLU A 32 -8.05 -8.30 -7.61
CA GLU A 32 -8.47 -7.18 -6.74
C GLU A 32 -8.11 -7.40 -5.28
N ARG A 33 -8.20 -8.65 -4.79
CA ARG A 33 -7.71 -8.99 -3.45
C ARG A 33 -6.18 -8.83 -3.34
N GLN A 34 -5.44 -9.12 -4.41
CA GLN A 34 -4.00 -8.86 -4.47
C GLN A 34 -3.70 -7.35 -4.46
N ILE A 35 -4.46 -6.54 -5.19
CA ILE A 35 -4.37 -5.06 -5.16
C ILE A 35 -4.57 -4.57 -3.72
N LEU A 36 -5.69 -4.93 -3.07
CA LEU A 36 -5.98 -4.50 -1.70
C LEU A 36 -4.90 -4.96 -0.71
N THR A 37 -4.36 -6.17 -0.89
CA THR A 37 -3.23 -6.66 -0.08
C THR A 37 -1.98 -5.81 -0.28
N GLY A 38 -1.67 -5.44 -1.52
CA GLY A 38 -0.56 -4.54 -1.85
C GLY A 38 -0.69 -3.18 -1.17
N VAL A 39 -1.88 -2.57 -1.19
CA VAL A 39 -2.15 -1.29 -0.52
C VAL A 39 -2.02 -1.39 1.00
N TRP A 40 -2.44 -2.49 1.62
CA TRP A 40 -2.21 -2.71 3.06
C TRP A 40 -0.71 -2.79 3.40
N ILE A 41 0.09 -3.51 2.61
CA ILE A 41 1.54 -3.61 2.81
C ILE A 41 2.18 -2.22 2.65
N LYS A 42 1.80 -1.45 1.61
CA LYS A 42 2.25 -0.06 1.41
C LYS A 42 1.94 0.81 2.62
N THR A 43 0.71 0.75 3.11
CA THR A 43 0.24 1.54 4.25
C THR A 43 1.06 1.26 5.50
N ILE A 44 1.37 -0.02 5.79
CA ILE A 44 2.24 -0.38 6.92
C ILE A 44 3.63 0.23 6.74
N GLY A 45 4.21 0.13 5.54
CA GLY A 45 5.51 0.71 5.22
C GLY A 45 5.55 2.24 5.42
N GLN A 46 4.55 2.95 4.91
CA GLN A 46 4.43 4.41 5.07
C GLN A 46 4.20 4.84 6.53
N ILE A 47 3.49 4.04 7.33
CA ILE A 47 3.36 4.32 8.77
C ILE A 47 4.71 4.22 9.46
N LEU A 48 5.50 3.17 9.16
CA LEU A 48 6.85 3.01 9.73
C LEU A 48 7.76 4.17 9.32
N GLU A 49 7.75 4.57 8.05
CA GLU A 49 8.49 5.72 7.54
C GLU A 49 8.06 7.02 8.26
N ALA A 50 6.75 7.29 8.31
CA ALA A 50 6.21 8.51 8.91
C ALA A 50 6.54 8.62 10.41
N VAL A 51 6.39 7.54 11.17
CA VAL A 51 6.75 7.49 12.59
C VAL A 51 8.24 7.71 12.77
N SER A 52 9.06 7.01 12.00
CA SER A 52 10.51 7.06 12.16
C SER A 52 11.10 8.42 11.78
N VAL A 53 10.67 8.99 10.65
CA VAL A 53 11.08 10.35 10.25
C VAL A 53 10.61 11.39 11.26
N SER A 54 9.43 11.20 11.86
CA SER A 54 8.96 12.09 12.95
C SER A 54 9.85 11.99 14.19
N SER A 55 10.33 10.78 14.54
CA SER A 55 11.23 10.52 15.68
C SER A 55 12.61 11.18 15.51
N GLN A 56 13.05 11.41 14.27
CA GLN A 56 14.32 12.06 13.95
C GLN A 56 14.29 13.59 14.13
N ILE A 57 13.11 14.22 14.21
CA ILE A 57 12.99 15.68 14.30
C ILE A 57 13.48 16.16 15.67
N GLY A 58 14.59 16.89 15.69
CA GLY A 58 15.19 17.41 16.91
C GLY A 58 15.97 16.38 17.72
N GLU A 59 16.24 15.20 17.13
CA GLU A 59 17.11 14.21 17.73
C GLU A 59 18.59 14.52 17.41
N GLU A 60 19.46 14.40 18.43
CA GLU A 60 20.89 14.71 18.33
C GLU A 60 21.76 13.46 18.52
N ASP A 61 21.23 12.38 19.11
CA ASP A 61 21.96 11.13 19.27
C ASP A 61 22.08 10.39 17.93
N ILE A 62 23.31 10.33 17.41
CA ILE A 62 23.63 9.67 16.14
C ILE A 62 23.26 8.19 16.11
N ILE A 63 23.35 7.48 17.24
CA ILE A 63 22.99 6.06 17.31
C ILE A 63 21.48 5.92 17.12
N LYS A 64 20.70 6.78 17.76
CA LYS A 64 19.24 6.79 17.62
C LYS A 64 18.81 7.22 16.22
N LEU A 65 19.44 8.26 15.65
CA LEU A 65 19.20 8.67 14.25
C LEU A 65 19.44 7.52 13.26
N LEU A 66 20.53 6.77 13.41
CA LEU A 66 20.83 5.62 12.56
C LEU A 66 19.84 4.46 12.74
N GLN A 67 19.34 4.24 13.96
CA GLN A 67 18.32 3.23 14.22
C GLN A 67 17.00 3.61 13.55
N GLU A 68 16.59 4.87 13.68
CA GLU A 68 15.38 5.37 13.03
C GLU A 68 15.49 5.28 11.50
N GLN A 69 16.61 5.73 10.90
CA GLN A 69 16.80 5.58 9.44
C GLN A 69 16.68 4.14 8.96
N LYS A 70 17.14 3.14 9.72
CA LYS A 70 16.94 1.73 9.37
C LYS A 70 15.46 1.33 9.37
N ILE A 71 14.67 1.85 10.32
CA ILE A 71 13.22 1.61 10.37
C ILE A 71 12.54 2.26 9.17
N ALA A 72 12.90 3.50 8.83
CA ALA A 72 12.39 4.19 7.64
C ALA A 72 12.69 3.38 6.36
N ILE A 73 13.93 2.89 6.19
CA ILE A 73 14.32 2.05 5.05
C ILE A 73 13.53 0.73 4.98
N ILE A 74 13.24 0.11 6.14
CA ILE A 74 12.35 -1.06 6.19
C ILE A 74 10.94 -0.68 5.75
N GLY A 75 10.46 0.50 6.15
CA GLY A 75 9.21 1.09 5.67
C GLY A 75 9.17 1.21 4.15
N ASP A 76 10.18 1.85 3.55
CA ASP A 76 10.32 2.00 2.09
C ASP A 76 10.34 0.66 1.38
N PHE A 77 11.02 -0.34 1.95
CA PHE A 77 11.06 -1.69 1.40
C PHE A 77 9.66 -2.33 1.37
N LEU A 78 8.88 -2.20 2.45
CA LEU A 78 7.48 -2.66 2.46
C LEU A 78 6.64 -1.91 1.43
N VAL A 79 6.80 -0.59 1.28
CA VAL A 79 6.12 0.19 0.23
C VAL A 79 6.43 -0.38 -1.16
N SER A 80 7.69 -0.71 -1.42
CA SER A 80 8.09 -1.30 -2.71
C SER A 80 7.47 -2.68 -2.96
N ILE A 81 7.39 -3.53 -1.93
CA ILE A 81 6.74 -4.84 -2.04
C ILE A 81 5.25 -4.68 -2.30
N GLY A 82 4.57 -3.83 -1.53
CA GLY A 82 3.14 -3.61 -1.70
C GLY A 82 2.80 -3.06 -3.09
N ALA A 83 3.61 -2.14 -3.62
CA ALA A 83 3.47 -1.66 -4.99
C ALA A 83 3.65 -2.76 -6.04
N ALA A 84 4.60 -3.68 -5.84
CA ALA A 84 4.76 -4.83 -6.73
C ALA A 84 3.55 -5.79 -6.68
N TYR A 85 2.99 -6.02 -5.49
CA TYR A 85 1.76 -6.80 -5.32
C TYR A 85 0.56 -6.14 -6.01
N GLU A 86 0.45 -4.82 -5.91
CA GLU A 86 -0.60 -4.04 -6.57
C GLU A 86 -0.51 -4.15 -8.10
N VAL A 87 0.68 -3.99 -8.67
CA VAL A 87 0.93 -4.18 -10.10
C VAL A 87 0.58 -5.61 -10.54
N SER A 88 1.01 -6.63 -9.79
CA SER A 88 0.68 -8.02 -10.10
C SER A 88 -0.83 -8.29 -10.03
N GLY A 89 -1.53 -7.69 -9.07
CA GLY A 89 -2.98 -7.80 -8.94
C GLY A 89 -3.71 -7.14 -10.12
N GLY A 90 -3.28 -5.94 -10.51
CA GLY A 90 -3.83 -5.23 -11.67
C GLY A 90 -3.65 -5.98 -12.99
N ILE A 91 -2.49 -6.60 -13.22
CA ILE A 91 -2.25 -7.47 -14.38
C ILE A 91 -3.26 -8.63 -14.37
N ARG A 92 -3.42 -9.31 -13.23
CA ARG A 92 -4.35 -10.43 -13.11
C ARG A 92 -5.80 -10.02 -13.33
N THR A 93 -6.23 -8.88 -12.81
CA THR A 93 -7.57 -8.33 -13.03
C THR A 93 -7.85 -8.11 -14.53
N LEU A 94 -6.86 -7.69 -15.31
CA LEU A 94 -7.01 -7.58 -16.77
C LEU A 94 -7.13 -8.95 -17.44
N GLU A 95 -6.26 -9.90 -17.09
CA GLU A 95 -6.28 -11.26 -17.64
C GLU A 95 -7.63 -11.96 -17.37
N ASP A 96 -8.16 -11.79 -16.16
CA ASP A 96 -9.46 -12.33 -15.75
C ASP A 96 -10.60 -11.68 -16.58
N GLY A 97 -10.58 -10.35 -16.75
CA GLY A 97 -11.56 -9.61 -17.54
C GLY A 97 -11.52 -9.93 -19.06
N GLU A 98 -10.34 -10.11 -19.64
CA GLU A 98 -10.17 -10.54 -21.03
C GLU A 98 -10.75 -11.95 -21.26
N THR A 99 -10.55 -12.85 -20.30
CA THR A 99 -11.05 -14.23 -20.36
C THR A 99 -12.57 -14.28 -20.24
N LEU A 100 -13.15 -13.47 -19.36
CA LEU A 100 -14.59 -13.44 -19.09
C LEU A 100 -15.39 -12.51 -20.03
N GLN A 101 -14.71 -11.73 -20.89
CA GLN A 101 -15.29 -10.66 -21.72
C GLN A 101 -16.10 -9.63 -20.90
N THR A 102 -15.78 -9.50 -19.61
CA THR A 102 -16.36 -8.51 -18.71
C THR A 102 -15.30 -7.45 -18.41
N PRO A 103 -15.56 -6.17 -18.70
CA PRO A 103 -14.61 -5.13 -18.35
C PRO A 103 -14.47 -5.04 -16.83
N HIS A 104 -13.23 -4.95 -16.34
CA HIS A 104 -12.93 -4.59 -14.95
C HIS A 104 -12.16 -3.27 -14.95
N ILE A 105 -12.50 -2.38 -14.02
CA ILE A 105 -11.79 -1.12 -13.84
C ILE A 105 -10.68 -1.39 -12.84
N ILE A 106 -9.42 -1.20 -13.26
CA ILE A 106 -8.30 -1.20 -12.32
C ILE A 106 -8.29 0.17 -11.62
N PRO A 107 -8.43 0.19 -10.29
CA PRO A 107 -8.39 1.42 -9.51
C PRO A 107 -6.98 2.05 -9.43
#